data_AF-A0A2V8VB02-F1
#
_entry.id   AF-A0A2V8VB02-F1
#
_cell.length_a   1.000
_cell.length_b   1.000
_cell.length_c   1.000
_cell.angle_alpha   90.00
_cell.angle_beta   90.00
_cell.angle_gamma   90.00
#
_symmetry.space_group_name_H-M   'P 1'
#
loop_
_entity.id
_entity.type
_entity.pdbx_description
1 polymer ?
#
loop_
_entity_poly.entity_id
_entity_poly.type
_entity_poly.pdbx_seq_one_letter_code
_entity_poly.pdbx_strand_id
1 'polypeptide(L)'
;MAGNVFVAKLNADGSLNYSTYLGGSVTQAPSGIRADAAGNAYVAGSTSSTDFPISIGAFRRLPGPGFVSKINPTGTALVYSTYVDAAPVAMALNANGSVYITGIHKAC
;
A
#
# COMPACT_ATOMS: atom_id res chain seq x y z
N MET A 1 -1.74 -11.98 17.28
CA MET A 1 -2.53 -11.79 16.05
C MET A 1 -1.71 -10.92 15.11
N ALA A 2 -1.43 -11.37 13.89
CA ALA A 2 -0.82 -10.51 12.87
C ALA A 2 -1.87 -9.50 12.39
N GLY A 3 -1.57 -8.20 12.48
CA GLY A 3 -2.48 -7.15 12.02
C GLY A 3 -2.29 -6.89 10.54
N ASN A 4 -3.30 -7.18 9.71
CA ASN A 4 -3.30 -6.81 8.29
C ASN A 4 -3.73 -5.35 8.11
N VAL A 5 -3.34 -4.74 6.99
CA VAL A 5 -3.95 -3.47 6.57
C VAL A 5 -5.37 -3.74 6.06
N PHE A 6 -6.33 -2.95 6.51
CA PHE A 6 -7.67 -2.89 5.92
C PHE A 6 -7.74 -1.69 4.97
N VAL A 7 -8.37 -1.88 3.81
CA VAL A 7 -8.63 -0.81 2.84
C VAL A 7 -10.10 -0.86 2.48
N ALA A 8 -10.81 0.24 2.68
CA ALA A 8 -12.18 0.40 2.22
C ALA A 8 -12.38 1.67 1.42
N LYS A 9 -13.35 1.60 0.52
CA LYS A 9 -13.91 2.73 -0.20
C LYS A 9 -15.39 2.79 0.11
N LEU A 10 -15.85 3.96 0.54
CA LEU A 10 -17.25 4.27 0.69
C LEU A 10 -17.65 5.21 -0.45
N ASN A 11 -18.88 5.08 -0.92
CA ASN A 11 -19.50 6.04 -1.83
C ASN A 11 -19.83 7.34 -1.08
N ALA A 12 -20.16 8.40 -1.81
CA ALA A 12 -20.46 9.71 -1.22
C ALA A 12 -21.69 9.71 -0.29
N ASP A 13 -22.60 8.74 -0.47
CA ASP A 13 -23.75 8.50 0.40
C ASP A 13 -23.43 7.66 1.65
N GLY A 14 -22.16 7.27 1.83
CA GLY A 14 -21.70 6.44 2.94
C GLY A 14 -21.88 4.93 2.74
N SER A 15 -22.45 4.48 1.62
CA SER A 15 -22.56 3.04 1.32
C SER A 15 -21.18 2.44 1.03
N LEU A 16 -20.94 1.21 1.51
CA LEU A 16 -19.67 0.52 1.27
C LEU A 16 -19.57 0.12 -0.20
N ASN A 17 -18.53 0.60 -0.89
CA ASN A 17 -18.20 0.17 -2.24
C ASN A 17 -17.40 -1.13 -2.19
N TYR A 18 -16.30 -1.14 -1.43
CA TYR A 18 -15.52 -2.35 -1.14
C TYR A 18 -14.80 -2.24 0.20
N SER A 19 -14.46 -3.39 0.78
CA SER A 19 -13.51 -3.56 1.86
C SER A 19 -12.64 -4.77 1.58
N THR A 20 -11.32 -4.64 1.75
CA THR A 20 -10.37 -5.72 1.51
C THR A 20 -9.21 -5.67 2.52
N TYR A 21 -8.45 -6.76 2.58
CA TYR A 21 -7.25 -6.87 3.39
C TYR A 21 -6.01 -6.86 2.49
N LEU A 22 -4.97 -6.19 2.96
CA LEU A 22 -3.66 -6.11 2.32
C LEU A 22 -2.59 -6.42 3.37
N GLY A 23 -1.89 -7.53 3.20
CA GLY A 23 -0.93 -7.98 4.20
C GLY A 23 -0.33 -9.34 3.88
N GLY A 24 0.71 -9.70 4.63
CA GLY A 24 1.27 -11.05 4.66
C GLY A 24 1.07 -11.70 6.03
N SER A 25 1.87 -12.71 6.35
CA SER A 25 1.79 -13.49 7.60
C SER A 25 2.08 -12.73 8.91
N VAL A 26 2.60 -11.51 8.83
CA VAL A 26 3.09 -10.71 9.98
C VAL A 26 2.41 -9.34 9.96
N THR A 27 2.51 -8.57 11.05
CA THR A 27 1.90 -7.26 11.19
C THR A 27 2.40 -6.23 10.16
N GLN A 28 1.48 -5.42 9.65
CA GLN A 28 1.75 -4.19 8.91
C GLN A 28 1.35 -2.95 9.70
N ALA A 29 2.01 -1.82 9.42
CA ALA A 29 1.66 -0.51 9.93
C ALA A 29 1.47 0.46 8.75
N PRO A 30 0.23 0.71 8.29
CA PRO A 30 -0.01 1.64 7.19
C PRO A 30 0.30 3.07 7.64
N SER A 31 1.06 3.79 6.81
CA SER A 31 1.44 5.20 7.04
C SER A 31 0.52 6.19 6.34
N GLY A 32 -0.17 5.74 5.29
CA GLY A 32 -1.10 6.59 4.55
C GLY A 32 -1.79 5.88 3.41
N ILE A 33 -2.82 6.56 2.90
CA ILE A 33 -3.55 6.22 1.68
C ILE A 33 -3.80 7.47 0.84
N ARG A 34 -3.78 7.33 -0.48
CA ARG A 34 -4.20 8.36 -1.45
C ARG A 34 -4.93 7.71 -2.62
N ALA A 35 -5.84 8.42 -3.27
CA ALA A 35 -6.54 7.96 -4.47
C ALA A 35 -6.14 8.79 -5.70
N ASP A 36 -5.99 8.15 -6.86
CA ASP A 36 -5.84 8.87 -8.14
C ASP A 36 -7.20 9.18 -8.78
N ALA A 37 -7.17 9.97 -9.86
CA ALA A 37 -8.38 10.38 -10.59
C ALA A 37 -9.14 9.21 -11.25
N ALA A 38 -8.46 8.08 -11.48
CA ALA A 38 -9.10 6.84 -11.94
C ALA A 38 -9.71 6.02 -10.79
N GLY A 39 -9.58 6.48 -9.55
CA GLY A 39 -10.15 5.85 -8.37
C GLY A 39 -9.32 4.70 -7.81
N ASN A 40 -8.06 4.53 -8.23
CA ASN A 40 -7.16 3.55 -7.64
C ASN A 40 -6.67 4.04 -6.28
N ALA A 41 -6.55 3.14 -5.30
CA ALA A 41 -6.02 3.45 -3.99
C ALA A 41 -4.53 3.09 -3.90
N TYR A 42 -3.71 4.02 -3.42
CA TYR A 42 -2.28 3.83 -3.14
C TYR A 42 -2.10 3.78 -1.64
N VAL A 43 -1.55 2.68 -1.15
CA VAL A 43 -1.32 2.41 0.27
C VAL A 43 0.17 2.15 0.47
N ALA A 44 0.73 2.70 1.53
CA ALA A 44 2.12 2.49 1.88
C ALA A 44 2.28 2.46 3.39
N GLY A 45 3.33 1.79 3.85
CA GLY A 45 3.63 1.69 5.25
C GLY A 45 4.70 0.66 5.50
N SER A 46 4.85 0.28 6.77
CA SER A 46 5.85 -0.67 7.20
C SER A 46 5.29 -2.10 7.16
N THR A 47 6.15 -3.05 6.82
CA THR A 47 5.85 -4.47 6.90
C THR A 47 7.08 -5.23 7.40
N SER A 48 6.87 -6.27 8.20
CA SER A 48 7.89 -7.26 8.52
C SER A 48 7.62 -8.60 7.84
N SER A 49 6.57 -8.67 7.00
CA SER A 49 6.23 -9.88 6.25
C SER A 49 7.23 -10.14 5.15
N THR A 50 7.71 -11.37 5.07
CA THR A 50 8.50 -11.90 3.95
C THR A 50 7.64 -12.41 2.79
N ASP A 51 6.34 -12.53 3.03
CA ASP A 51 5.31 -13.03 2.12
C ASP A 51 4.26 -11.96 1.78
N PHE A 52 4.64 -10.67 1.88
CA PHE A 52 3.73 -9.59 1.50
C PHE A 52 3.39 -9.70 0.00
N PRO A 53 2.13 -9.46 -0.41
CA PRO A 53 1.75 -9.59 -1.80
C PRO A 53 2.51 -8.58 -2.65
N ILE A 54 3.34 -9.07 -3.57
CA ILE A 54 4.15 -8.27 -4.49
C ILE A 54 3.85 -8.66 -5.94
N SER A 55 3.97 -7.69 -6.84
CA SER A 55 3.77 -7.92 -8.28
C SER A 55 4.98 -8.59 -8.92
N ILE A 56 4.75 -9.30 -10.03
CA ILE A 56 5.82 -9.95 -10.80
C ILE A 56 6.86 -8.92 -11.28
N GLY A 57 6.43 -7.70 -11.65
CA GLY A 57 7.30 -6.59 -12.06
C GLY A 57 7.64 -5.60 -10.93
N ALA A 58 7.57 -6.00 -9.66
CA ALA A 58 7.84 -5.10 -8.54
C ALA A 58 9.27 -4.52 -8.60
N PHE A 59 9.40 -3.24 -8.23
CA PHE A 59 10.70 -2.56 -8.09
C PHE A 59 11.66 -3.36 -7.19
N ARG A 60 11.15 -3.87 -6.06
CA ARG A 60 11.89 -4.71 -5.13
C ARG A 60 11.07 -5.94 -4.74
N ARG A 61 11.66 -7.12 -4.95
CA ARG A 61 11.03 -8.42 -4.74
C ARG A 61 11.47 -9.15 -3.46
N LEU A 62 12.57 -8.75 -2.86
CA LEU A 62 13.00 -9.28 -1.57
C LEU A 62 12.25 -8.57 -0.43
N PRO A 63 12.08 -9.20 0.74
CA PRO A 63 11.45 -8.57 1.90
C PRO A 63 12.17 -7.30 2.37
N GLY A 64 11.41 -6.26 2.72
CA GLY A 64 11.96 -4.97 3.15
C GLY A 64 11.09 -4.32 4.22
N PRO A 65 11.61 -3.27 4.87
CA PRO A 65 10.93 -2.65 6.00
C PRO A 65 9.63 -1.93 5.60
N GLY A 66 9.44 -1.62 4.31
CA GLY A 66 8.27 -0.92 3.81
C GLY A 66 7.67 -1.54 2.57
N PHE A 67 6.44 -1.13 2.26
CA PHE A 67 5.72 -1.50 1.05
C PHE A 67 5.01 -0.28 0.43
N VAL A 68 4.75 -0.37 -0.88
CA VAL A 68 3.82 0.49 -1.62
C VAL A 68 2.95 -0.40 -2.49
N SER A 69 1.64 -0.27 -2.37
CA SER A 69 0.64 -1.05 -3.11
C SER A 69 -0.38 -0.13 -3.75
N LYS A 70 -0.72 -0.41 -5.01
CA LYS A 70 -1.82 0.21 -5.74
C LYS A 70 -2.92 -0.82 -5.94
N ILE A 71 -4.12 -0.52 -5.46
CA ILE A 71 -5.32 -1.34 -5.57
C ILE A 71 -6.24 -0.71 -6.62
N ASN A 72 -6.86 -1.54 -7.46
CA ASN A 72 -7.79 -1.09 -8.49
C ASN A 72 -9.07 -0.46 -7.87
N PRO A 73 -9.89 0.27 -8.65
CA PRO A 73 -11.00 1.06 -8.10
C PRO A 73 -12.15 0.23 -7.52
N THR A 74 -12.18 -1.07 -7.83
CA THR A 74 -13.15 -2.05 -7.35
C THR A 74 -12.64 -2.83 -6.12
N GLY A 75 -11.40 -2.62 -5.69
CA GLY A 75 -10.83 -3.31 -4.53
C GLY A 75 -10.51 -4.79 -4.75
N THR A 76 -10.56 -5.28 -5.99
CA THR A 76 -10.47 -6.71 -6.33
C THR A 76 -9.07 -7.16 -6.70
N ALA A 77 -8.17 -6.24 -7.09
CA ALA A 77 -6.83 -6.59 -7.51
C ALA A 77 -5.79 -5.52 -7.18
N LEU A 78 -4.55 -5.97 -6.96
CA LEU A 78 -3.38 -5.12 -6.97
C LEU A 78 -3.00 -4.79 -8.42
N VAL A 79 -3.01 -3.50 -8.75
CA VAL A 79 -2.44 -3.00 -10.01
C VAL A 79 -0.92 -3.14 -9.96
N TYR A 80 -0.33 -2.75 -8.82
CA TYR A 80 1.04 -3.14 -8.49
C TYR A 80 1.23 -3.22 -6.98
N SER A 81 2.27 -3.92 -6.53
CA SER A 81 2.75 -3.89 -5.15
C SER A 81 4.24 -4.20 -5.10
N THR A 82 4.98 -3.46 -4.28
CA THR A 82 6.43 -3.59 -4.15
C THR A 82 6.87 -3.37 -2.71
N TYR A 83 7.98 -4.03 -2.33
CA TYR A 83 8.74 -3.58 -1.17
C TYR A 83 9.48 -2.27 -1.48
N VAL A 84 9.89 -1.56 -0.43
CA VAL A 84 10.81 -0.43 -0.48
C VAL A 84 11.84 -0.54 0.65
N ASP A 85 13.00 0.08 0.48
CA ASP A 85 14.15 -0.07 1.38
C ASP A 85 14.05 0.71 2.70
N ALA A 86 12.99 1.51 2.87
CA ALA A 86 12.73 2.29 4.08
C ALA A 86 11.24 2.22 4.45
N ALA A 87 10.93 2.40 5.73
CA ALA A 87 9.56 2.52 6.22
C ALA A 87 8.96 3.87 5.81
N PRO A 88 7.93 3.91 4.93
CA PRO A 88 7.25 5.15 4.59
C PRO A 88 6.55 5.73 5.82
N VAL A 89 6.62 7.06 5.97
CA VAL A 89 5.93 7.83 7.02
C VAL A 89 4.90 8.80 6.43
N ALA A 90 5.06 9.18 5.16
CA ALA A 90 4.13 10.06 4.45
C ALA A 90 4.14 9.78 2.95
N MET A 91 3.07 10.22 2.29
CA MET A 91 2.88 10.05 0.85
C MET A 91 2.12 11.20 0.20
N ALA A 92 2.39 11.41 -1.09
CA ALA A 92 1.68 12.32 -1.97
C ALA A 92 1.49 11.68 -3.35
N LEU A 93 0.45 12.10 -4.08
CA LEU A 93 0.22 11.75 -5.48
C LEU A 93 0.23 13.03 -6.31
N ASN A 94 0.66 12.93 -7.56
CA ASN A 94 0.43 13.97 -8.56
C ASN A 94 -0.75 13.61 -9.48
N ALA A 95 -1.10 14.51 -10.41
CA ALA A 95 -2.21 14.32 -11.35
C ALA A 95 -2.01 13.14 -12.32
N ASN A 96 -0.77 12.69 -12.56
CA ASN A 96 -0.48 11.58 -13.45
C ASN A 96 -0.46 10.21 -12.74
N GLY A 97 -0.73 10.17 -11.43
CA GLY A 97 -0.78 8.95 -10.64
C GLY A 97 0.59 8.46 -10.15
N SER A 98 1.64 9.26 -10.26
CA SER A 98 2.90 8.94 -9.59
C SER A 98 2.77 9.16 -8.09
N VAL A 99 3.31 8.23 -7.31
CA VAL A 99 3.36 8.31 -5.85
C VAL A 99 4.75 8.71 -5.36
N TYR A 100 4.78 9.72 -4.51
CA TYR A 100 5.97 10.15 -3.77
C TYR A 100 5.81 9.66 -2.35
N ILE A 101 6.82 8.96 -1.84
CA ILE A 101 6.88 8.53 -0.45
C ILE A 101 8.12 9.12 0.21
N THR A 102 8.02 9.39 1.50
CA THR A 102 9.18 9.70 2.35
C THR A 102 9.11 8.86 3.60
N GLY A 103 10.25 8.63 4.24
CA GLY A 103 10.40 7.63 5.29
C GLY A 103 11.69 7.80 6.06
N ILE A 104 11.83 7.02 7.12
CA ILE A 104 13.09 6.92 7.85
C ILE A 104 13.88 5.78 7.23
N HIS A 105 15.00 6.12 6.60
CA HIS A 105 16.05 5.15 6.32
C HIS A 105 16.98 5.15 7.53
N LYS A 106 17.02 4.05 8.29
CA LYS A 106 18.01 3.91 9.36
C LYS A 106 19.38 3.85 8.69
N ALA A 107 20.14 4.94 8.77
CA ALA A 107 21.58 4.87 8.57
C ALA A 107 22.16 4.03 9.71
N CYS A 108 23.05 3.13 9.33
CA CYS A 108 23.75 2.20 10.20
C CYS A 108 24.35 2.90 11.43
#